data_AF-A0A6P1W1N3-F1
#
_entry.id   AF-A0A6P1W1N3-F1
#
_cell.length_a   1.000
_cell.length_b   1.000
_cell.length_c   1.000
_cell.angle_alpha   90.00
_cell.angle_beta   90.00
_cell.angle_gamma   90.00
#
_symmetry.space_group_name_H-M   'P 1'
#
loop_
_entity.id
_entity.type
_entity.pdbx_description
1 polymer ?
#
loop_
_entity_poly.entity_id
_entity_poly.type
_entity_poly.pdbx_seq_one_letter_code
_entity_poly.pdbx_strand_id
1 'polypeptide(L)' 'MAKLSTSKAIDRILHEEGFLLIWLKAGYSKAYRRQCRHRLRQGRLSKGIQEKILSQLGFTPLVVETRWDIPRYP' A
#
# COMPACT_ATOMS: atom_id res chain seq x y z
N MET A 1 16.36 11.18 0.58
CA MET A 1 15.50 10.11 0.04
C MET A 1 14.04 10.51 0.21
N ALA A 2 13.29 10.69 -0.88
CA ALA A 2 11.88 11.09 -0.80
C ALA A 2 11.03 9.94 -0.23
N LYS A 3 10.40 10.17 0.94
CA LYS A 3 9.43 9.23 1.51
C LYS A 3 8.18 9.20 0.61
N LEU A 4 8.02 8.14 -0.17
CA LEU A 4 6.78 7.87 -0.90
C LEU A 4 5.67 7.59 0.11
N SER A 5 4.55 8.30 0.02
CA SER A 5 3.37 7.96 0.80
C SER A 5 2.86 6.57 0.39
N THR A 6 2.34 5.80 1.35
CA THR A 6 1.80 4.44 1.17
C THR A 6 0.87 4.35 -0.04
N SER A 7 -0.01 5.35 -0.21
CA SER A 7 -0.93 5.44 -1.35
C SER A 7 -0.23 5.59 -2.70
N LYS A 8 0.87 6.34 -2.79
CA LYS A 8 1.64 6.49 -4.05
C LYS A 8 2.40 5.21 -4.40
N ALA A 9 2.94 4.52 -3.39
CA ALA A 9 3.56 3.21 -3.60
C ALA A 9 2.53 2.21 -4.16
N ILE A 10 1.34 2.17 -3.55
CA ILE A 10 0.25 1.29 -4.00
C ILE A 10 -0.25 1.67 -5.40
N ASP A 11 -0.35 2.95 -5.76
CA ASP A 11 -0.78 3.34 -7.11
C ASP A 11 0.22 2.86 -8.17
N ARG A 12 1.53 3.01 -7.94
CA ARG A 12 2.58 2.41 -8.81
C ARG A 12 2.43 0.90 -8.88
N ILE A 13 2.35 0.27 -7.72
CA ILE A 13 2.17 -1.17 -7.58
C ILE A 13 0.84 -1.64 -8.14
N LEU A 14 -0.18 -0.83 -8.43
CA LEU A 14 -1.40 -1.31 -9.08
C LEU A 14 -1.46 -0.94 -10.57
N HIS A 15 -0.56 -0.06 -11.01
CA HIS A 15 -0.59 0.51 -12.34
C HIS A 15 0.50 -0.01 -13.28
N GLU A 16 1.72 -0.20 -12.77
CA GLU A 16 2.89 -0.52 -13.59
C GLU A 16 2.92 -2.01 -13.98
N GLU A 17 2.94 -2.30 -15.29
CA GLU A 17 2.99 -3.67 -15.80
C GLU A 17 4.23 -4.46 -15.34
N GLY A 18 5.29 -3.77 -14.95
CA GLY A 18 6.47 -4.38 -14.32
C GLY A 18 6.14 -5.20 -13.07
N PHE A 19 5.02 -4.92 -12.39
CA PHE A 19 4.56 -5.67 -11.22
C PHE A 19 3.48 -6.71 -11.55
N LEU A 20 3.13 -6.91 -12.83
CA LEU A 20 2.08 -7.84 -13.28
C LEU A 20 2.32 -9.26 -12.78
N LEU A 21 3.56 -9.74 -12.87
CA LEU A 21 3.96 -11.06 -12.38
C LEU A 21 3.76 -11.20 -10.87
N ILE A 22 4.04 -10.15 -10.11
CA ILE A 22 3.93 -10.15 -8.65
C ILE A 22 2.45 -10.19 -8.25
N TRP A 23 1.58 -9.50 -8.98
CA TRP A 23 0.13 -9.56 -8.75
C TRP A 23 -0.48 -10.92 -9.08
N LEU A 24 -0.05 -11.52 -10.19
CA LEU A 24 -0.51 -12.85 -10.59
C LEU A 24 -0.07 -13.90 -9.57
N LYS A 25 1.18 -13.82 -9.09
CA LYS A 25 1.67 -14.68 -8.00
C LYS A 25 0.89 -14.49 -6.70
N ALA A 26 0.46 -13.28 -6.39
CA ALA A 26 -0.38 -12.98 -5.22
C ALA A 26 -1.86 -13.37 -5.39
N GLY A 27 -2.26 -13.90 -6.56
CA GLY A 27 -3.64 -14.36 -6.83
C GLY A 27 -4.62 -13.24 -7.17
N TYR A 28 -4.13 -12.05 -7.52
CA TYR A 28 -5.02 -10.92 -7.84
C TYR A 28 -5.52 -10.95 -9.28
N SER A 29 -6.85 -10.92 -9.44
CA SER A 29 -7.49 -10.79 -10.74
C SER A 29 -7.35 -9.38 -11.33
N LYS A 30 -7.47 -9.26 -12.66
CA LYS A 30 -7.49 -7.96 -13.36
C LYS A 30 -8.62 -7.06 -12.87
N ALA A 31 -9.80 -7.62 -12.60
CA ALA A 31 -10.96 -6.90 -12.09
C ALA A 31 -10.71 -6.33 -10.69
N TYR A 32 -10.13 -7.13 -9.78
CA TYR A 32 -9.79 -6.71 -8.43
C TYR A 32 -8.79 -5.56 -8.43
N ARG A 33 -7.74 -5.64 -9.25
CA ARG A 33 -6.75 -4.55 -9.42
C ARG A 33 -7.40 -3.25 -9.88
N ARG A 34 -8.30 -3.32 -10.88
CA ARG A 34 -9.01 -2.14 -11.40
C ARG A 34 -9.88 -1.50 -10.31
N GLN A 35 -10.54 -2.32 -9.49
CA GLN A 35 -11.37 -1.84 -8.38
C GLN A 35 -10.54 -1.20 -7.27
N CYS A 36 -9.43 -1.81 -6.85
CA CYS A 36 -8.53 -1.24 -5.85
C CYS A 36 -7.95 0.10 -6.32
N ARG A 37 -7.53 0.19 -7.58
CA ARG A 37 -7.03 1.45 -8.18
C ARG A 37 -8.10 2.53 -8.20
N HIS A 38 -9.32 2.21 -8.60
CA HIS A 38 -10.43 3.17 -8.59
C HIS A 38 -10.71 3.67 -7.16
N ARG A 39 -10.80 2.77 -6.18
CA ARG A 39 -11.01 3.13 -4.77
C ARG A 39 -9.86 3.95 -4.20
N LEU A 40 -8.61 3.64 -4.56
CA LEU A 40 -7.42 4.37 -4.11
C LEU A 40 -7.44 5.83 -4.60
N ARG A 41 -7.76 6.04 -5.88
CA ARG A 41 -7.90 7.38 -6.48
C ARG A 41 -9.00 8.22 -5.84
N GLN A 42 -10.06 7.56 -5.36
CA GLN A 42 -11.17 8.20 -4.67
C GLN A 42 -10.90 8.40 -3.16
N GLY A 43 -9.73 8.00 -2.65
CA GLY A 43 -9.42 8.03 -1.21
C GLY A 43 -10.26 7.05 -0.39
N ARG A 44 -10.94 6.10 -1.03
CA ARG A 44 -11.88 5.13 -0.41
C ARG A 44 -11.28 3.74 -0.22
N LEU A 45 -10.00 3.55 -0.54
CA LEU A 45 -9.33 2.27 -0.28
C LEU A 45 -8.93 2.21 1.19
N SER A 46 -9.54 1.28 1.94
CA SER A 46 -9.27 1.16 3.38
C SER A 46 -7.80 0.82 3.66
N LYS A 47 -7.31 1.32 4.80
CA LYS A 47 -5.91 1.10 5.24
C LYS A 47 -5.56 -0.39 5.35
N GLY A 48 -6.49 -1.22 5.83
CA GLY A 48 -6.27 -2.67 5.92
C GLY A 48 -6.10 -3.34 4.55
N ILE A 49 -6.82 -2.88 3.52
CA ILE A 49 -6.61 -3.39 2.15
C ILE A 49 -5.26 -2.91 1.60
N GLN A 50 -4.88 -1.66 1.89
CA GLN A 50 -3.58 -1.12 1.51
C GLN A 50 -2.42 -1.93 2.10
N GLU A 51 -2.46 -2.20 3.40
CA GLU A 51 -1.46 -3.00 4.13
C GLU A 51 -1.43 -4.45 3.62
N LYS A 52 -2.59 -5.05 3.34
CA LYS A 52 -2.68 -6.40 2.78
C LYS A 52 -2.03 -6.49 1.39
N ILE A 53 -2.28 -5.52 0.51
CA ILE A 53 -1.66 -5.47 -0.83
C ILE A 53 -0.14 -5.36 -0.71
N LEU A 54 0.36 -4.49 0.15
CA LEU A 54 1.80 -4.33 0.35
C LEU A 54 2.45 -5.61 0.88
N SER A 55 1.85 -6.22 1.92
CA SER A 55 2.34 -7.46 2.53
C SER A 55 2.35 -8.63 1.53
N GLN A 56 1.27 -8.83 0.77
CA GLN A 56 1.19 -9.91 -0.23
C GLN A 56 2.17 -9.75 -1.39
N LEU A 57 2.66 -8.53 -1.63
CA LEU A 57 3.62 -8.21 -2.69
C LEU A 57 5.06 -8.11 -2.16
N GLY A 58 5.30 -8.52 -0.91
CA GLY A 58 6.62 -8.54 -0.28
C GLY A 58 7.13 -7.17 0.15
N PHE A 59 6.29 -6.13 0.09
CA PHE A 59 6.61 -4.83 0.66
C PHE A 59 6.29 -4.86 2.15
N THR A 60 7.34 -4.80 2.98
CA THR A 60 7.16 -4.58 4.41
C THR A 60 6.69 -3.13 4.58
N PRO A 61 5.45 -2.87 5.04
CA PRO A 61 5.10 -1.52 5.43
C PRO A 61 6.11 -1.11 6.50
N LEU A 62 6.87 -0.05 6.24
CA LEU A 62 7.73 0.56 7.25
C LEU A 62 6.76 1.08 8.30
N VAL A 63 6.53 0.27 9.33
CA VAL A 63 5.71 0.64 10.48
C VAL A 63 6.42 1.84 11.06
N VAL A 64 5.92 3.03 10.75
CA VAL A 64 6.29 4.22 11.49
C VAL A 64 5.68 3.98 12.85
N GLU A 65 6.47 3.41 13.76
CA GLU A 65 6.20 3.52 15.18
C GLU A 65 6.10 5.03 15.44
N THR A 66 4.88 5.54 15.48
CA THR A 66 4.61 6.81 16.14
C THR A 66 4.88 6.53 17.62
N ARG A 67 6.15 6.54 18.00
CA ARG A 67 6.53 6.80 19.39
C ARG A 67 5.96 8.16 19.69
N TRP A 68 4.81 8.16 20.36
CA TRP A 68 4.40 9.30 21.14
C TRP A 68 5.39 9.39 22.30
N ASP A 69 6.56 9.99 22.05
CA ASP A 69 7.35 10.59 23.11
C ASP A 69 6.51 11.75 23.65
N ILE A 70 5.58 11.42 24.55
CA ILE A 70 4.97 12.41 25.44
C ILE A 70 6.10 12.79 26.39
N PRO A 71 6.67 14.01 26.31
CA PRO A 71 7.66 14.42 27.29
C PRO A 71 6.97 14.41 28.66
N ARG A 72 7.35 13.45 29.51
CA ARG A 72 7.06 13.51 30.94
C ARG A 72 7.98 14.58 31.49
N TYR A 73 7.47 15.80 31.63
CA TYR A 73 8.12 16.80 32.47
C TYR A 73 7.98 16.37 33.93
N PRO A 74 9.04 16.54 34.76
CA PRO A 74 8.97 16.33 36.21
C PRO A 74 8.02 17.31 36.89
#